data_AF-A0A7V9DI19-F1
#
_entry.id   AF-A0A7V9DI19-F1
#
_cell.length_a   1.000
_cell.length_b   1.000
_cell.length_c   1.000
_cell.angle_alpha   90.00
_cell.angle_beta   90.00
_cell.angle_gamma   90.00
#
_symmetry.space_group_name_H-M   'P 1'
#
loop_
_entity.id
_entity.type
_entity.pdbx_description
1 polymer ?
#
loop_
_entity_poly.entity_id
_entity_poly.type
_entity_poly.pdbx_seq_one_letter_code
_entity_poly.pdbx_strand_id
1 'polypeptide(L)' 'VETVEPLARSHELEVELDDALGADRLDDVPSVLERLRGQDAAVCTHGDLPWLGSRPFKKGSALVLDEAGEPARYLPPPA' A
#
# COMPACT_ATOMS: atom_id res chain seq x y z
N VAL A 1 -9.57 4.84 -3.39
CA VAL A 1 -9.76 6.15 -2.71
C VAL A 1 -10.58 5.99 -1.44
N GLU A 2 -11.82 5.49 -1.50
CA GLU A 2 -12.71 5.34 -0.32
C GLU A 2 -12.05 4.60 0.86
N THR A 3 -11.18 3.62 0.59
CA THR A 3 -10.44 2.87 1.63
C THR A 3 -9.52 3.76 2.49
N VAL A 4 -8.88 4.78 1.90
CA VAL A 4 -7.85 5.60 2.56
C VAL A 4 -8.37 6.95 3.01
N GLU A 5 -9.53 7.40 2.52
CA GLU A 5 -10.10 8.70 2.88
C GLU A 5 -10.31 8.89 4.39
N PRO A 6 -10.80 7.89 5.17
CA PRO A 6 -10.92 8.05 6.62
C PRO A 6 -9.56 8.23 7.31
N LEU A 7 -8.55 7.48 6.87
CA LEU A 7 -7.18 7.58 7.38
C LEU A 7 -6.63 8.98 7.09
N ALA A 8 -6.72 9.42 5.84
CA ALA A 8 -6.23 10.72 5.42
C ALA A 8 -6.88 11.86 6.21
N ARG A 9 -8.20 11.82 6.39
CA ARG A 9 -8.94 12.82 7.17
C ARG A 9 -8.52 12.85 8.63
N SER A 10 -8.36 11.68 9.26
CA SER A 10 -8.01 11.59 10.69
C SER A 10 -6.58 12.04 11.02
N HIS A 11 -5.69 12.02 10.03
CA HIS A 11 -4.28 12.38 10.16
C HIS A 11 -3.87 13.60 9.33
N GLU A 12 -4.83 14.34 8.77
CA GLU A 12 -4.59 15.52 7.92
C GLU A 12 -3.62 15.26 6.75
N LEU A 13 -3.72 14.07 6.16
CA LEU A 13 -2.87 13.66 5.03
C LEU A 13 -3.49 14.08 3.69
N GLU A 14 -2.63 14.37 2.73
CA GLU A 14 -3.02 14.55 1.33
C GLU A 14 -3.27 13.19 0.68
N VAL A 15 -4.31 13.12 -0.17
CA VAL A 15 -4.60 11.93 -0.98
C VAL A 15 -4.21 12.23 -2.41
N GLU A 16 -3.19 11.53 -2.90
CA GLU A 16 -2.79 11.56 -4.30
C GLU A 16 -3.35 10.35 -5.04
N LEU A 17 -3.78 10.57 -6.28
CA LEU A 17 -4.15 9.50 -7.21
C LEU A 17 -2.94 9.18 -8.09
N ASP A 18 -2.59 7.90 -8.14
CA ASP A 18 -1.56 7.40 -9.04
C ASP A 18 -2.15 6.32 -9.93
N ASP A 19 -2.19 6.60 -11.24
CA ASP A 19 -2.68 5.67 -12.26
C ASP A 19 -1.89 4.35 -12.27
N ALA A 20 -0.64 4.34 -11.80
CA ALA A 20 0.17 3.12 -11.67
C ALA A 20 -0.33 2.17 -10.58
N LEU A 21 -1.23 2.61 -9.70
CA LEU A 21 -1.87 1.78 -8.68
C LEU A 21 -3.22 1.20 -9.14
N GLY A 22 -3.52 1.30 -10.44
CA GLY A 22 -4.71 0.71 -11.06
C GLY A 22 -4.75 -0.82 -10.97
N ALA A 23 -5.97 -1.39 -11.03
CA ALA A 23 -6.19 -2.82 -10.85
C ALA A 23 -5.53 -3.71 -11.93
N ASP A 24 -5.26 -3.14 -13.10
CA ASP A 24 -4.61 -3.76 -14.25
C ASP A 24 -3.11 -3.44 -14.35
N ARG A 25 -2.55 -2.76 -13.35
CA ARG A 25 -1.16 -2.24 -13.37
C ARG A 25 -0.33 -2.69 -12.16
N LEU A 26 -0.58 -3.90 -11.65
CA LEU A 26 0.17 -4.43 -10.50
C LEU A 26 1.68 -4.43 -10.73
N ASP A 27 2.13 -4.69 -11.97
CA ASP A 27 3.56 -4.70 -12.33
C ASP A 27 4.24 -3.32 -12.16
N ASP A 28 3.47 -2.23 -12.09
CA ASP A 28 3.98 -0.88 -11.89
C ASP A 28 4.10 -0.49 -10.42
N VAL A 29 3.44 -1.21 -9.50
CA VAL A 29 3.46 -0.95 -8.06
C VAL A 29 4.90 -0.90 -7.49
N PRO A 30 5.85 -1.79 -7.85
CA PRO A 30 7.23 -1.69 -7.38
C PRO A 30 7.89 -0.33 -7.67
N SER A 31 7.61 0.27 -8.84
CA SER A 31 8.16 1.59 -9.20
C SER A 31 7.57 2.71 -8.35
N VAL A 32 6.30 2.60 -7.95
CA VAL A 32 5.66 3.52 -7.02
C VAL A 32 6.30 3.43 -5.63
N LEU A 33 6.52 2.20 -5.14
CA LEU A 33 7.17 1.97 -3.84
C LEU A 33 8.61 2.51 -3.83
N GLU A 34 9.36 2.34 -4.93
CA GLU A 34 10.71 2.91 -5.07
C GLU A 34 10.70 4.44 -4.98
N ARG A 35 9.76 5.10 -5.67
CA ARG A 35 9.62 6.57 -5.63
C ARG A 35 9.27 7.09 -4.24
N LEU A 36 8.51 6.30 -3.46
CA LEU A 36 8.10 6.62 -2.09
C LEU A 36 9.13 6.15 -1.04
N ARG A 37 10.24 5.52 -1.44
CA ARG A 37 11.23 5.00 -0.49
C ARG A 37 11.75 6.13 0.39
N GLY A 38 11.78 5.89 1.70
CA GLY A 38 12.18 6.87 2.72
C GLY A 38 11.11 7.91 3.07
N GLN A 39 9.90 7.78 2.53
CA GLN A 39 8.75 8.60 2.91
C GLN A 39 7.78 7.80 3.78
N ASP A 40 7.18 8.45 4.78
CA ASP A 40 6.09 7.87 5.57
C ASP A 40 4.77 7.97 4.79
N ALA A 41 4.57 7.05 3.85
CA ALA A 41 3.40 7.02 2.95
C ALA A 41 2.54 5.77 3.15
N ALA A 42 1.23 5.93 2.98
CA ALA A 42 0.27 4.81 2.91
C ALA A 42 -0.16 4.59 1.46
N VAL A 43 0.09 3.40 0.93
CA VAL A 43 -0.24 3.03 -0.45
C VAL A 43 -1.40 2.05 -0.46
N CYS A 44 -2.48 2.38 -1.17
CA CYS A 44 -3.62 1.49 -1.40
C CYS A 44 -3.64 1.05 -2.86
N THR A 45 -3.49 -0.26 -3.08
CA THR A 45 -3.48 -0.87 -4.42
C THR A 45 -4.42 -2.08 -4.48
N HIS A 46 -4.47 -2.74 -5.62
CA HIS A 46 -5.29 -3.91 -5.90
C HIS A 46 -4.48 -5.20 -5.94
N GLY A 47 -5.17 -6.33 -5.81
CA GLY A 47 -4.60 -7.66 -6.02
C GLY A 47 -3.62 -8.12 -4.94
N ASP A 48 -2.99 -9.26 -5.19
CA ASP A 48 -1.91 -9.80 -4.38
C ASP A 48 -0.56 -9.28 -4.88
N LEU A 49 0.37 -9.02 -3.95
CA LEU A 49 1.72 -8.53 -4.27
C LEU A 49 2.75 -9.64 -3.95
N PRO A 50 2.92 -10.66 -4.81
CA PRO A 50 3.67 -11.87 -4.49
C PRO A 50 5.17 -11.62 -4.23
N TRP A 51 5.72 -10.54 -4.76
CA TRP A 51 7.11 -10.14 -4.50
C TRP A 51 7.32 -9.55 -3.09
N LEU A 52 6.26 -9.13 -2.40
CA LEU A 52 6.30 -8.70 -0.99
C LEU A 52 6.07 -9.87 -0.02
N GLY A 53 6.05 -11.10 -0.52
CA GLY A 53 5.98 -12.32 0.29
C GLY A 53 4.86 -13.27 -0.12
N SER A 54 4.91 -14.47 0.46
CA SER A 54 4.01 -15.59 0.12
C SER A 54 2.62 -15.52 0.79
N ARG A 55 2.28 -14.41 1.43
CA ARG A 55 1.04 -14.30 2.24
C ARG A 55 -0.10 -13.74 1.37
N PRO A 56 -1.30 -14.36 1.41
CA PRO A 56 -2.44 -13.82 0.67
C PRO A 56 -2.91 -12.50 1.28
N PHE A 57 -3.04 -11.46 0.45
CA PHE A 57 -3.55 -10.17 0.87
C PHE A 57 -5.08 -10.23 0.91
N LYS A 58 -5.64 -10.02 2.10
CA LYS A 58 -7.10 -9.86 2.25
C LYS A 58 -7.47 -8.40 2.04
N LYS A 59 -8.66 -8.14 1.48
CA LYS A 59 -9.22 -6.80 1.41
C LYS A 59 -9.22 -6.16 2.80
N GLY A 60 -8.70 -4.95 2.92
CA GLY A 60 -8.58 -4.22 4.19
C GLY A 60 -7.38 -4.60 5.06
N SER A 61 -6.54 -5.56 4.63
CA SER A 61 -5.24 -5.79 5.28
C SER A 61 -4.20 -4.75 4.87
N ALA A 62 -3.20 -4.53 5.71
CA ALA A 62 -2.06 -3.67 5.43
C ALA A 62 -0.75 -4.40 5.68
N LEU A 63 0.27 -4.09 4.88
CA LEU A 63 1.64 -4.56 5.09
C LEU A 63 2.54 -3.34 5.29
N VAL A 64 3.22 -3.30 6.42
CA VAL A 64 4.22 -2.28 6.74
C VAL A 64 5.55 -2.73 6.17
N LEU A 65 6.18 -1.85 5.40
CA LEU A 65 7.53 -2.03 4.88
C LEU A 65 8.52 -1.26 5.78
N ASP A 66 9.74 -1.76 5.94
CA ASP A 66 10.82 -1.02 6.60
C ASP A 66 11.49 0.00 5.66
N GLU A 67 12.53 0.67 6.15
CA GLU A 67 13.29 1.67 5.38
C GLU A 67 13.97 1.10 4.12
N ALA A 68 14.23 -0.20 4.08
CA ALA A 68 14.76 -0.89 2.91
C ALA A 68 13.66 -1.28 1.89
N GLY A 69 12.38 -1.09 2.24
CA GLY A 69 11.23 -1.52 1.46
C GLY A 69 10.87 -2.99 1.69
N GLU A 70 11.44 -3.62 2.72
CA GLU A 70 11.21 -5.03 3.01
C GLU A 70 10.00 -5.23 3.95
N PRO A 71 9.24 -6.33 3.82
CA PRO A 71 8.10 -6.62 4.68
C PRO A 71 8.49 -6.71 6.17
N ALA A 72 8.03 -5.76 6.99
CA ALA A 72 8.32 -5.70 8.42
C ALA A 72 7.16 -6.23 9.28
N ARG A 73 5.92 -5.85 8.96
CA ARG A 73 4.74 -6.20 9.78
C ARG A 73 3.47 -6.31 8.97
N TYR A 74 2.76 -7.42 9.12
CA TYR A 74 1.42 -7.61 8.56
C TYR A 74 0.33 -7.22 9.56
N LEU A 75 -0.64 -6.42 9.11
CA LEU A 75 -1.84 -6.04 9.84
C LEU A 75 -3.05 -6.70 9.17
N PRO A 76 -3.73 -7.65 9.85
CA PRO A 76 -4.94 -8.26 9.30
C PRO A 76 -6.06 -7.22 9.18
N PRO A 77 -7.08 -7.49 8.34
CA PRO A 77 -8.22 -6.59 8.25
C PRO A 77 -8.95 -6.50 9.62
N PRO A 78 -9.57 -5.35 9.93
CA PRO A 78 -10.41 -5.23 11.11
C PRO A 78 -11.57 -6.25 11.06
N ALA A 79 -11.96 -6.73 12.24
CA ALA A 79 -13.03 -7.72 12.42
C ALA A 79 -14.42 -7.17 12.09
#